data_AF-A0A819W575-F1
#
_entry.id   AF-A0A819W575-F1
#
_cell.length_a   1.000
_cell.length_b   1.000
_cell.length_c   1.000
_cell.angle_alpha   90.00
_cell.angle_beta   90.00
_cell.angle_gamma   90.00
#
_symmetry.space_group_name_H-M   'P 1'
#
loop_
_entity.id
_entity.type
_entity.pdbx_description
1 polymer ?
#
loop_
_entity_poly.entity_id
_entity_poly.type
_entity_poly.pdbx_seq_one_letter_code
_entity_poly.pdbx_strand_id
1 'polypeptide(L)' 'MTAQPMLNGLAEDIVNERIILNQDIRTRARYLVDNYNFYMIDARKIWCFQLNKISSNILIDCTIGV' A
#
# COMPACT_ATOMS: atom_id res chain seq x y z
N MET A 1 -5.86 14.39 7.03
CA MET A 1 -5.51 12.96 7.06
C MET A 1 -6.64 12.20 7.73
N THR A 2 -7.02 11.06 7.17
CA THR A 2 -7.94 10.10 7.78
C THR A 2 -7.19 8.79 8.05
N ALA A 3 -7.67 7.99 8.99
CA ALA A 3 -7.13 6.66 9.28
C ALA A 3 -8.27 5.65 9.15
N GLN A 4 -7.97 4.51 8.53
CA GLN A 4 -8.89 3.40 8.38
C GLN A 4 -8.15 2.11 8.71
N PRO A 5 -8.84 1.08 9.21
CA PRO A 5 -8.22 -0.22 9.42
C PRO A 5 -7.69 -0.76 8.09
N MET A 6 -6.55 -1.45 8.15
CA MET A 6 -6.04 -2.16 6.97
C MET A 6 -7.01 -3.24 6.51
N LEU A 7 -7.00 -3.50 5.21
CA LEU A 7 -7.73 -4.62 4.62
C LEU A 7 -7.16 -5.95 5.12
N ASN A 8 -8.04 -6.94 5.30
CA ASN A 8 -7.66 -8.26 5.79
C ASN A 8 -6.55 -8.89 4.93
N GLY A 9 -5.52 -9.45 5.56
CA GLY A 9 -4.38 -10.08 4.89
C GLY A 9 -3.34 -9.10 4.31
N LEU A 10 -3.63 -7.80 4.18
CA LEU A 10 -2.66 -6.84 3.64
C LEU A 10 -1.45 -6.64 4.57
N ALA A 11 -1.71 -6.64 5.88
CA ALA A 11 -0.65 -6.58 6.89
C ALA A 11 0.25 -7.82 6.82
N GLU A 12 -0.33 -9.01 6.66
CA GLU A 12 0.41 -10.27 6.55
C GLU A 12 1.29 -10.30 5.30
N ASP A 13 0.78 -9.81 4.16
CA ASP A 13 1.55 -9.76 2.91
C ASP A 13 2.70 -8.76 2.95
N ILE A 14 2.57 -7.66 3.73
CA ILE A 14 3.69 -6.76 4.01
C ILE A 14 4.71 -7.44 4.93
N VAL A 15 4.24 -8.16 5.95
CA VAL A 15 5.13 -8.87 6.89
C VAL A 15 5.91 -10.00 6.20
N ASN A 16 5.27 -10.69 5.26
CA ASN A 16 5.86 -11.76 4.46
C ASN A 16 6.67 -11.24 3.25
N GLU A 17 6.93 -9.94 3.18
CA GLU A 17 7.71 -9.28 2.11
C GLU A 17 7.15 -9.48 0.68
N ARG A 18 5.85 -9.81 0.54
CA ARG A 18 5.18 -9.81 -0.78
C ARG A 18 4.98 -8.39 -1.30
N ILE A 19 4.87 -7.43 -0.38
CA ILE A 19 4.78 -6.01 -0.70
C ILE A 19 5.90 -5.26 0.02
N ILE A 20 6.84 -4.70 -0.75
CA ILE A 20 7.99 -3.94 -0.25
C ILE A 20 7.98 -2.53 -0.85
N LEU A 21 8.56 -1.54 -0.16
CA LEU A 21 8.67 -0.16 -0.68
C LEU A 21 9.52 -0.05 -1.95
N ASN A 22 10.62 -0.80 -2.02
CA ASN A 22 11.64 -0.68 -3.08
C ASN A 22 11.31 -1.45 -4.37
N GLN A 23 10.18 -2.14 -4.41
CA GLN A 23 9.76 -2.86 -5.62
C GLN A 23 9.27 -1.88 -6.70
N ASP A 24 9.21 -2.34 -7.95
CA ASP A 24 8.66 -1.54 -9.04
C ASP A 24 7.22 -1.10 -8.73
N ILE A 25 6.97 0.21 -8.90
CA ILE A 25 5.70 0.85 -8.53
C ILE A 25 4.53 0.26 -9.33
N ARG A 26 4.73 -0.10 -10.60
CA ARG A 26 3.65 -0.65 -11.44
C ARG A 26 3.26 -2.04 -10.99
N THR A 27 4.25 -2.87 -10.68
CA THR A 27 4.07 -4.24 -10.19
C THR A 27 3.34 -4.23 -8.84
N ARG A 28 3.80 -3.38 -7.90
CA ARG A 28 3.14 -3.18 -6.60
C ARG A 28 1.69 -2.74 -6.73
N ALA A 29 1.45 -1.73 -7.58
CA ALA A 29 0.11 -1.19 -7.76
C ALA A 29 -0.84 -2.25 -8.32
N ARG A 30 -0.37 -3.09 -9.26
CA ARG A 30 -1.15 -4.17 -9.84
C ARG A 30 -1.49 -5.24 -8.81
N TYR A 31 -0.53 -5.64 -7.97
CA TYR A 31 -0.76 -6.56 -6.86
C TYR A 31 -1.83 -6.05 -5.89
N LEU A 32 -1.80 -4.75 -5.55
CA LEU A 32 -2.77 -4.14 -4.64
C LEU A 32 -4.17 -4.02 -5.25
N VAL A 33 -4.25 -3.75 -6.56
CA VAL A 33 -5.52 -3.72 -7.30
C VAL A 33 -6.13 -5.13 -7.33
N ASP A 34 -5.34 -6.13 -7.75
CA ASP A 34 -5.82 -7.48 -8.01
C ASP A 34 -6.19 -8.24 -6.71
N ASN A 35 -5.46 -8.02 -5.61
CA ASN A 35 -5.67 -8.75 -4.35
C ASN A 35 -6.50 -7.99 -3.31
N TYR A 36 -6.48 -6.65 -3.36
CA TYR A 36 -7.05 -5.82 -2.29
C TYR A 36 -8.00 -4.73 -2.79
N ASN A 37 -8.38 -4.76 -4.08
CA ASN A 37 -9.30 -3.80 -4.70
C ASN A 37 -8.89 -2.33 -4.48
N PHE A 38 -7.59 -2.05 -4.45
CA PHE A 38 -7.13 -0.66 -4.44
C PHE A 38 -7.48 0.03 -5.76
N TYR A 39 -7.70 1.33 -5.70
CA TYR A 39 -7.65 2.15 -6.91
C TYR A 39 -6.22 2.23 -7.42
N MET A 40 -6.05 2.01 -8.73
CA MET A 40 -4.74 1.96 -9.38
C MET A 40 -3.92 3.24 -9.19
N ILE A 41 -4.58 4.40 -9.12
CA ILE A 41 -3.95 5.71 -8.93
C ILE A 41 -3.45 5.85 -7.48
N ASP A 42 -4.24 5.43 -6.50
CA ASP A 42 -3.89 5.54 -5.08
C ASP A 42 -2.83 4.52 -4.68
N ALA A 43 -2.86 3.31 -5.24
CA ALA A 43 -1.83 2.29 -5.02
C ALA A 43 -0.43 2.74 -5.46
N ARG A 44 -0.33 3.67 -6.41
CA ARG A 44 0.94 4.28 -6.85
C ARG A 44 1.43 5.39 -5.93
N LYS A 45 0.54 5.92 -5.09
CA LYS A 45 0.78 7.03 -4.17
C LYS A 45 1.03 6.57 -2.73
N ILE A 46 1.56 5.36 -2.52
CA ILE A 46 2.06 4.91 -1.22
C ILE A 46 3.44 5.52 -0.96
N TRP A 47 3.54 6.32 0.10
CA TRP A 47 4.76 7.06 0.46
C TRP A 47 5.70 6.24 1.32
N CYS A 48 5.18 5.61 2.38
CA CYS A 48 5.96 4.82 3.32
C CYS A 48 5.14 3.63 3.84
N PHE A 49 5.84 2.52 4.07
CA PHE A 49 5.49 1.56 5.11
C PHE A 49 6.21 2.08 6.38
N GLN A 50 5.60 2.00 7.56
CA GLN A 50 6.09 2.67 8.79
C GLN A 50 7.54 2.24 9.19
N LEU A 51 8.07 2.76 10.31
CA LEU A 51 9.50 2.81 10.70
C LEU A 51 10.38 1.56 10.42
N ASN A 52 9.79 0.37 10.28
CA ASN A 52 10.46 -0.85 9.81
C ASN A 52 9.85 -1.33 8.49
N LYS A 53 10.68 -1.92 7.62
CA LYS A 53 10.28 -2.52 6.32
C LYS A 53 9.13 -3.55 6.43
N ILE A 54 8.88 -4.07 7.63
CA ILE A 54 7.95 -5.14 7.99
C ILE A 54 6.97 -4.57 9.04
N SER A 55 6.30 -3.47 8.75
CA SER A 55 5.33 -2.88 9.68
C SER A 55 3.97 -2.73 9.02
N SER A 56 2.95 -3.10 9.77
CA SER A 56 1.55 -3.23 9.34
C SER A 56 0.85 -1.88 9.19
N ASN A 57 1.52 -0.82 8.75
CA ASN A 57 0.91 0.48 8.49
C ASN A 57 1.47 1.07 7.20
N ILE A 58 0.60 1.74 6.45
CA ILE A 58 0.90 2.37 5.15
C ILE A 58 0.36 3.79 5.12
N LEU A 59 1.13 4.69 4.49
CA LEU A 59 0.70 6.05 4.20
C LEU A 59 0.44 6.19 2.69
N ILE A 60 -0.78 6.61 2.34
CA ILE A 60 -1.24 6.78 0.97
C ILE A 60 -1.70 8.22 0.78
N ASP A 61 -1.25 8.86 -0.30
CA ASP A 61 -1.79 10.14 -0.73
C ASP A 61 -3.05 9.94 -1.59
N CYS A 62 -4.20 10.24 -1.01
CA CYS A 62 -5.52 10.17 -1.66
C CYS A 62 -6.01 11.54 -2.16
N THR A 63 -5.14 12.55 -2.27
CA THR A 63 -5.56 13.84 -2.83
C THR A 63 -5.91 13.72 -4.31
N ILE A 64 -6.92 14.47 -4.71
CA ILE A 64 -7.41 14.61 -6.09
C ILE A 64 -7.25 16.09 -6.42
N GLY A 65 -6.61 16.40 -7.56
CA GLY A 65 -6.49 17.78 -8.01
C GLY A 65 -7.86 18.40 -8.25
N VAL A 66 -8.06 19.62 -7.78
CA VAL A 66 -9.28 20.43 -7.99
C VAL A 66 -9.13 21.23 -9.28
#